data_AF-A0A2C5Y2D0-F1
#
_entry.id   AF-A0A2C5Y2D0-F1
#
_cell.length_a   1.000
_cell.length_b   1.000
_cell.length_c   1.000
_cell.angle_alpha   90.00
_cell.angle_beta   90.00
_cell.angle_gamma   90.00
#
_symmetry.space_group_name_H-M   'P 1'
#
loop_
_entity.id
_entity.type
_entity.pdbx_description
1 polymer ?
#
loop_
_entity_poly.entity_id
_entity_poly.type
_entity_poly.pdbx_seq_one_letter_code
_entity_poly.pdbx_strand_id
1 'polypeptide(L)'
;MTKFSETISFKNYCALMLVLRKEHQDYLRKAGEYGQLMSDTERELLALGQRRSHVLFTRPKTGNYDSDKITLDMEIGLAEKRLRAAERDHKKYIDKAKDTQQAIKLTEDKINEHYRKEWRATRGLLKKY
;
A
#
# COMPACT_ATOMS: atom_id res chain seq x y z
N MET A 1 42.34 -3.29 25.53
CA MET A 1 41.46 -3.20 24.35
C MET A 1 40.26 -4.10 24.56
N THR A 2 39.16 -3.57 25.07
CA THR A 2 37.87 -4.26 25.14
C THR A 2 37.35 -4.42 23.72
N LYS A 3 37.53 -5.61 23.13
CA LYS A 3 36.73 -6.02 21.98
C LYS A 3 35.30 -6.13 22.48
N PHE A 4 34.51 -5.07 22.34
CA PHE A 4 33.07 -5.21 22.31
C PHE A 4 32.80 -6.20 21.18
N SER A 5 32.38 -7.43 21.51
CA SER A 5 31.77 -8.32 20.53
C SER A 5 30.49 -7.60 20.08
N GLU A 6 30.54 -6.89 18.96
CA GLU A 6 29.45 -6.07 18.39
C GLU A 6 28.27 -6.91 17.86
N THR A 7 27.94 -8.00 18.54
CA THR A 7 26.83 -8.86 18.19
C THR A 7 25.62 -8.42 19.01
N ILE A 8 24.66 -7.78 18.34
CA ILE A 8 23.32 -7.50 18.90
C ILE A 8 22.80 -8.77 19.57
N SER A 9 22.32 -8.65 20.82
CA SER A 9 21.83 -9.83 21.55
C SER A 9 20.67 -10.53 20.81
N PHE A 10 20.54 -11.84 20.97
CA PHE A 10 19.44 -12.62 20.37
C PHE A 10 18.05 -12.03 20.67
N LYS A 11 17.85 -11.50 21.89
CA LYS A 11 16.60 -10.84 22.31
C LYS A 11 16.31 -9.59 21.46
N ASN A 12 17.33 -8.78 21.21
CA ASN A 12 17.19 -7.56 20.41
C ASN A 12 16.92 -7.89 18.93
N TYR A 13 17.54 -8.93 18.39
CA TYR A 13 17.22 -9.44 17.06
C TYR A 13 15.76 -9.92 16.96
N CYS A 14 15.27 -10.64 17.98
CA CYS A 14 13.87 -11.06 18.03
C CYS A 14 12.91 -9.87 18.08
N ALA A 15 13.23 -8.83 18.88
CA ALA A 15 12.44 -7.61 18.94
C ALA A 15 12.40 -6.89 17.58
N LEU A 16 13.55 -6.73 16.92
CA LEU A 16 13.64 -6.13 15.58
C LEU A 16 12.78 -6.90 14.56
N MET A 17 12.85 -8.23 14.57
CA MET A 17 12.03 -9.07 13.68
C MET A 17 10.52 -8.86 13.87
N LEU A 18 10.06 -8.67 15.12
CA LEU A 18 8.64 -8.41 15.40
C LEU A 18 8.21 -7.03 14.89
N VAL A 19 9.05 -6.01 15.06
CA VAL A 19 8.79 -4.65 14.55
C VAL A 19 8.69 -4.68 13.03
N LEU A 20 9.69 -5.24 12.34
CA LEU A 20 9.71 -5.30 10.87
C LEU A 20 8.49 -6.06 10.30
N ARG A 21 8.11 -7.19 10.91
CA ARG A 21 6.93 -7.94 10.48
C ARG A 21 5.63 -7.15 10.65
N LYS A 22 5.50 -6.39 11.74
CA LYS A 22 4.34 -5.52 11.97
C LYS A 22 4.30 -4.39 10.95
N GLU A 23 5.42 -3.71 10.71
CA GLU A 23 5.51 -2.64 9.70
C GLU A 23 5.15 -3.14 8.31
N HIS A 24 5.64 -4.32 7.93
CA HIS A 24 5.30 -4.95 6.65
C HIS A 24 3.79 -5.15 6.49
N GLN A 25 3.13 -5.68 7.53
CA GLN A 25 1.66 -5.84 7.53
C GLN A 25 0.93 -4.50 7.46
N ASP A 26 1.37 -3.49 8.21
CA ASP A 26 0.74 -2.17 8.19
C ASP A 26 0.88 -1.50 6.81
N TYR A 27 2.01 -1.70 6.12
CA TYR A 27 2.16 -1.24 4.73
C TYR A 27 1.27 -1.99 3.76
N LEU A 28 1.16 -3.32 3.87
CA LEU A 28 0.25 -4.11 3.05
C LEU A 28 -1.22 -3.72 3.29
N ARG A 29 -1.60 -3.49 4.55
CA ARG A 29 -2.94 -3.02 4.91
C ARG A 29 -3.24 -1.67 4.29
N LYS A 30 -2.34 -0.69 4.42
CA LYS A 30 -2.48 0.62 3.77
C LYS A 30 -2.55 0.49 2.26
N ALA A 31 -1.72 -0.34 1.64
CA ALA A 31 -1.82 -0.61 0.21
C ALA A 31 -3.20 -1.18 -0.17
N GLY A 32 -3.76 -2.08 0.64
CA GLY A 32 -5.13 -2.58 0.47
C GLY A 32 -6.20 -1.49 0.59
N GLU A 33 -6.08 -0.59 1.56
CA GLU A 33 -6.98 0.58 1.73
C GLU A 33 -6.97 1.48 0.48
N TYR A 34 -5.79 1.78 -0.08
CA TYR A 34 -5.69 2.55 -1.33
C TYR A 34 -6.17 1.75 -2.54
N GLY A 35 -5.98 0.43 -2.57
CA GLY A 35 -6.52 -0.43 -3.63
C GLY A 35 -8.05 -0.43 -3.65
N GLN A 36 -8.68 -0.44 -2.48
CA GLN A 36 -10.14 -0.28 -2.36
C GLN A 36 -10.59 1.10 -2.85
N LEU A 37 -9.89 2.16 -2.43
CA LEU A 37 -10.16 3.53 -2.89
C LEU A 37 -10.05 3.66 -4.42
N MET A 38 -9.07 3.00 -5.03
CA MET A 38 -8.93 2.95 -6.49
C MET A 38 -10.17 2.29 -7.12
N SER A 39 -10.58 1.11 -6.65
CA SER A 39 -11.75 0.40 -7.18
C SER A 39 -13.04 1.21 -7.06
N ASP A 40 -13.24 1.89 -5.92
CA ASP A 40 -14.40 2.74 -5.71
C ASP A 40 -14.38 3.97 -6.63
N THR A 41 -13.20 4.56 -6.84
CA THR A 41 -13.03 5.70 -7.75
C THR A 41 -13.21 5.30 -9.22
N GLU A 42 -12.77 4.11 -9.63
CA GLU A 42 -13.00 3.56 -10.97
C GLU A 42 -14.50 3.34 -11.24
N ARG A 43 -15.25 2.84 -10.25
CA ARG A 43 -16.72 2.70 -10.34
C ARG A 43 -17.39 4.06 -10.46
N GLU A 44 -16.94 5.05 -9.69
CA GLU A 44 -17.43 6.44 -9.80
C GLU A 44 -17.17 7.01 -11.20
N LEU A 45 -15.96 6.84 -11.74
CA LEU A 45 -15.60 7.29 -13.08
C LEU A 45 -16.47 6.63 -14.16
N LEU A 46 -16.76 5.34 -14.03
CA LEU A 46 -17.66 4.64 -14.95
C LEU A 46 -19.07 5.24 -14.91
N ALA A 47 -19.61 5.51 -13.72
CA ALA A 47 -20.92 6.13 -13.55
C ALA A 47 -20.96 7.56 -14.12
N LEU A 48 -19.92 8.37 -13.85
CA LEU A 48 -19.80 9.72 -14.40
C LEU A 48 -19.69 9.70 -15.93
N GLY A 49 -18.93 8.76 -16.49
CA GLY A 49 -18.82 8.56 -17.94
C GLY A 49 -20.15 8.21 -18.60
N GLN A 50 -20.95 7.35 -17.96
CA GLN A 50 -22.31 7.03 -18.41
C GLN A 50 -23.23 8.26 -18.35
N ARG A 51 -23.20 9.03 -17.25
CA ARG A 51 -23.98 10.27 -17.11
C ARG A 51 -23.60 11.32 -18.15
N ARG A 52 -22.30 11.51 -18.39
CA ARG A 52 -21.78 12.39 -19.43
C ARG A 52 -22.26 11.98 -20.81
N SER A 53 -22.18 10.69 -21.13
CA SER A 53 -22.67 10.15 -22.40
C SER A 53 -24.17 10.41 -22.56
N HIS A 54 -24.96 10.18 -21.51
CA HIS A 54 -26.39 10.48 -21.52
C HIS A 54 -26.66 11.97 -21.82
N VAL A 55 -25.97 12.90 -21.15
CA VAL A 55 -26.10 14.34 -21.44
C VAL A 55 -25.75 14.64 -22.90
N LEU A 56 -24.65 14.10 -23.43
CA LEU A 56 -24.21 14.34 -24.81
C LEU A 56 -25.18 13.83 -25.87
N PHE A 57 -25.85 12.70 -25.63
CA PHE A 57 -26.66 12.01 -26.65
C PHE A 57 -28.18 12.19 -26.50
N THR A 58 -28.68 12.60 -25.34
CA THR A 58 -30.14 12.59 -25.07
C THR A 58 -30.72 13.94 -24.67
N ARG A 59 -29.91 14.92 -24.22
CA ARG A 59 -30.44 16.23 -23.83
C ARG A 59 -30.52 17.20 -25.02
N PRO A 60 -31.62 17.95 -25.18
CA PRO A 60 -31.66 19.07 -26.12
C PRO A 60 -30.61 20.12 -25.73
N LYS A 61 -29.85 20.61 -26.71
CA LYS A 61 -28.76 21.59 -26.55
C LYS A 61 -29.28 23.00 -26.23
N THR A 62 -30.06 23.12 -25.16
CA THR A 62 -30.71 24.35 -24.71
C THR A 62 -30.23 24.68 -23.29
N GLY A 63 -30.08 25.98 -23.00
CA GLY A 63 -29.87 26.64 -21.70
C GLY A 63 -28.86 26.05 -20.71
N ASN A 64 -29.06 24.79 -20.29
CA ASN A 64 -28.31 24.11 -19.23
C ASN A 64 -27.42 22.97 -19.74
N TYR A 65 -27.47 22.64 -21.03
CA TYR A 65 -26.65 21.57 -21.61
C TYR A 65 -25.14 21.80 -21.40
N ASP A 66 -24.68 23.03 -21.66
CA ASP A 66 -23.25 23.35 -21.53
C ASP A 66 -22.80 23.40 -20.05
N SER A 67 -23.65 23.89 -19.14
CA SER A 67 -23.34 23.88 -17.71
C SER A 67 -23.25 22.46 -17.16
N ASP A 68 -24.20 21.59 -17.50
CA ASP A 68 -24.21 20.20 -17.03
C ASP A 68 -23.00 19.42 -17.55
N LYS A 69 -22.63 19.65 -18.82
CA LYS A 69 -21.44 19.06 -19.43
C LYS A 69 -20.16 19.53 -18.73
N ILE A 70 -20.02 20.84 -18.48
CA ILE A 70 -18.85 21.39 -17.79
C ILE A 70 -18.73 20.84 -16.37
N THR A 71 -19.84 20.74 -15.63
CA THR A 71 -19.86 20.16 -14.28
C THR A 71 -19.40 18.70 -14.32
N LEU A 72 -19.94 17.89 -15.23
CA LEU A 72 -19.54 16.48 -15.36
C LEU A 72 -18.08 16.32 -15.78
N ASP A 73 -17.59 17.15 -16.71
CA ASP A 73 -16.17 17.15 -17.12
C ASP A 73 -15.25 17.51 -15.91
N MET A 74 -15.68 18.45 -15.06
CA MET A 74 -14.95 18.80 -13.84
C MET A 74 -14.96 17.66 -12.81
N GLU A 75 -16.12 17.04 -12.55
CA GLU A 75 -16.26 15.91 -11.64
C GLU A 75 -15.39 14.72 -12.07
N ILE A 76 -15.40 14.40 -13.38
CA ILE A 76 -14.52 13.36 -13.95
C ILE A 76 -13.05 13.73 -13.73
N GLY A 77 -12.65 14.97 -14.03
CA GLY A 77 -11.27 15.40 -13.82
C GLY A 77 -10.82 15.34 -12.35
N LEU A 78 -11.72 15.59 -11.39
CA LEU A 78 -11.44 15.43 -9.96
C LEU A 78 -11.32 13.96 -9.57
N ALA A 79 -12.20 13.10 -10.09
CA ALA A 79 -12.14 11.65 -9.86
C ALA A 79 -10.86 11.03 -10.44
N GLU A 80 -10.44 11.42 -11.65
CA GLU A 80 -9.16 10.98 -12.23
C GLU A 80 -7.95 11.41 -11.40
N LYS A 81 -7.96 12.64 -10.86
CA LYS A 81 -6.89 13.11 -9.97
C LYS A 81 -6.83 12.29 -8.69
N ARG A 82 -7.98 11.96 -8.09
CA ARG A 82 -8.07 11.09 -6.91
C ARG A 82 -7.54 9.68 -7.22
N LEU A 83 -7.93 9.10 -8.37
CA LEU A 83 -7.46 7.79 -8.80
C LEU A 83 -5.93 7.76 -8.93
N ARG A 84 -5.34 8.72 -9.66
CA ARG A 84 -3.87 8.81 -9.80
C ARG A 84 -3.15 9.03 -8.47
N ALA A 85 -3.77 9.75 -7.53
CA ALA A 85 -3.20 9.92 -6.19
C ALA A 85 -3.22 8.59 -5.42
N ALA A 86 -4.35 7.88 -5.44
CA ALA A 86 -4.50 6.57 -4.82
C ALA A 86 -3.54 5.54 -5.42
N GLU A 87 -3.36 5.51 -6.74
CA GLU A 87 -2.37 4.66 -7.43
C GLU A 87 -0.95 4.92 -6.96
N ARG A 88 -0.55 6.20 -6.86
CA ARG A 88 0.79 6.56 -6.36
C ARG A 88 1.00 6.11 -4.93
N ASP A 89 0.01 6.34 -4.06
CA ASP A 89 0.11 5.94 -2.66
C ASP A 89 0.07 4.41 -2.50
N HIS A 90 -0.79 3.71 -3.24
CA HIS A 90 -0.81 2.25 -3.30
C HIS A 90 0.57 1.71 -3.67
N LYS A 91 1.14 2.18 -4.79
CA LYS A 91 2.48 1.77 -5.25
C LYS A 91 3.55 2.07 -4.21
N LYS A 92 3.54 3.27 -3.62
CA LYS A 92 4.47 3.67 -2.56
C LYS A 92 4.44 2.71 -1.36
N TYR A 93 3.26 2.30 -0.91
CA TYR A 93 3.15 1.38 0.23
C TYR A 93 3.51 -0.06 -0.14
N ILE A 94 3.24 -0.50 -1.38
CA ILE A 94 3.74 -1.78 -1.90
C ILE A 94 5.27 -1.80 -1.94
N ASP A 95 5.89 -0.73 -2.43
CA ASP A 95 7.35 -0.64 -2.51
C ASP A 95 7.98 -0.63 -1.11
N LYS A 96 7.41 0.12 -0.16
CA LYS A 96 7.81 0.04 1.25
C LYS A 96 7.66 -1.37 1.84
N ALA A 97 6.56 -2.06 1.54
CA ALA A 97 6.37 -3.43 2.01
C ALA A 97 7.46 -4.36 1.47
N LYS A 98 7.87 -4.22 0.20
CA LYS A 98 8.98 -4.97 -0.38
C LYS A 98 10.31 -4.67 0.32
N ASP A 99 10.61 -3.40 0.58
CA ASP A 99 11.82 -3.00 1.28
C ASP A 99 11.87 -3.62 2.69
N THR A 100 10.75 -3.55 3.43
CA THR A 100 10.64 -4.20 4.75
C THR A 100 10.78 -5.71 4.65
N GLN A 101 10.25 -6.35 3.61
CA GLN A 101 10.42 -7.78 3.38
C GLN A 101 11.90 -8.18 3.17
N GLN A 102 12.66 -7.34 2.46
CA GLN A 102 14.12 -7.54 2.31
C GLN A 102 14.84 -7.37 3.65
N ALA A 103 14.47 -6.36 4.45
CA ALA A 103 15.03 -6.16 5.78
C ALA A 103 14.74 -7.34 6.73
N ILE A 104 13.53 -7.91 6.66
CA ILE A 104 13.16 -9.15 7.38
C ILE A 104 14.09 -10.29 6.99
N LYS A 105 14.31 -10.50 5.69
CA LYS A 105 15.19 -11.56 5.19
C LYS A 105 16.63 -11.39 5.70
N LEU A 106 17.19 -10.18 5.55
CA LEU A 106 18.55 -9.88 6.01
C LEU A 106 18.70 -10.05 7.53
N THR A 107 17.68 -9.69 8.30
CA THR A 107 17.67 -9.90 9.75
C THR A 107 17.58 -11.38 10.11
N GLU A 108 16.74 -12.15 9.41
CA GLU A 108 16.65 -13.60 9.57
C GLU A 108 17.98 -14.31 9.23
N ASP A 109 18.68 -13.86 8.20
CA ASP A 109 20.00 -14.40 7.81
C ASP A 109 21.04 -14.16 8.91
N LYS A 110 21.12 -12.93 9.47
CA LYS A 110 22.03 -12.61 10.59
C LYS A 110 21.71 -13.40 11.86
N ILE A 111 20.43 -13.62 12.15
CA ILE A 111 20.00 -14.45 13.29
C ILE A 111 20.44 -15.90 13.08
N ASN A 112 20.28 -16.43 11.87
CA ASN A 112 20.69 -17.79 11.54
C ASN A 112 22.22 -17.97 11.58
N GLU A 113 22.99 -16.93 11.27
CA GLU A 113 24.45 -16.93 11.37
C GLU A 113 24.92 -17.00 12.83
N HIS A 114 24.36 -16.17 13.71
CA HIS A 114 24.87 -16.02 15.08
C HIS A 114 24.13 -16.84 16.15
N TYR A 115 22.83 -17.11 15.97
CA TYR A 115 21.93 -17.68 16.99
C TYR A 115 21.02 -18.78 16.44
N ARG A 116 21.57 -19.64 15.57
CA ARG A 116 20.79 -20.67 14.85
C ARG A 116 20.00 -21.61 15.77
N LYS A 117 20.59 -22.02 16.89
CA LYS A 117 19.96 -22.99 17.81
C LYS A 117 18.80 -22.35 18.55
N GLU A 118 19.00 -21.12 19.03
CA GLU A 118 18.02 -20.30 19.73
C GLU A 118 16.87 -19.90 18.80
N TRP A 119 17.18 -19.51 17.56
CA TRP A 119 16.18 -19.20 16.54
C TRP A 119 15.31 -20.39 16.16
N ARG A 120 15.91 -21.59 16.07
CA ARG A 120 15.15 -22.84 15.88
C ARG A 120 14.29 -23.17 17.10
N ALA A 121 14.78 -22.90 18.31
CA ALA A 121 14.02 -23.11 19.54
C ALA A 121 12.79 -22.18 19.62
N THR A 122 12.87 -20.95 19.11
CA THR A 122 11.71 -20.07 18.94
C THR A 122 10.84 -20.45 17.74
N ARG A 123 11.19 -21.53 17.01
CA ARG A 123 10.60 -21.96 15.74
C ARG A 123 10.53 -20.84 14.70
N GLY A 124 11.55 -19.96 14.66
CA GLY A 124 11.60 -18.79 13.78
C GLY A 124 10.51 -17.76 14.10
N LEU A 125 10.22 -17.60 15.40
CA LEU A 125 9.03 -16.93 15.96
C LEU A 125 7.78 -17.15 15.10
N LEU A 126 7.40 -18.43 15.02
CA LEU A 126 6.23 -19.04 14.35
C LEU A 126 5.44 -18.14 13.39
N LYS A 127 6.00 -18.06 12.18
CA LYS A 127 5.42 -17.59 10.93
C LYS A 127 4.00 -18.15 10.68
N LYS A 128 3.04 -17.26 10.41
CA LYS A 128 2.24 -17.31 9.16
C LYS A 128 1.98 -15.87 8.71
N TYR A 129 2.49 -15.50 7.54
CA TYR A 129 1.90 -14.45 6.69
C TYR A 129 1.79 -15.06 5.30
#